data_AF-A0AAU7AH92-F1
#
_entry.id   AF-A0AAU7AH92-F1
#
_cell.length_a   1.000
_cell.length_b   1.000
_cell.length_c   1.000
_cell.angle_alpha   90.00
_cell.angle_beta   90.00
_cell.angle_gamma   90.00
#
_symmetry.space_group_name_H-M   'P 1'
#
loop_
_entity.id
_entity.type
_entity.pdbx_description
1 polymer ?
#
loop_
_entity_poly.entity_id
_entity_poly.type
_entity_poly.pdbx_seq_one_letter_code
_entity_poly.pdbx_strand_id
1 'polypeptide(L)'
;MIVSNYDPIFDYMHDELHKAALSQAPPTGAKAAKKNAQKHGVTADLEPKSVCEWYRVIVGDPNDTLPLMETSNYMQRLALDLAKTEVRLRRVLQTIAEFDEGRDPLFEERANLLHDYALYLDLGSKRSFDKWTRDGFKLLLRAVKMDLRMVDRQINKRTRLLDRYKREAVSKQRKAQKVWCDQFKRD
;
A
#
# COMPACT_ATOMS: atom_id res chain seq x y z
N MET A 1 -57.27 -17.00 5.60
CA MET A 1 -56.50 -16.48 6.75
C MET A 1 -55.27 -17.36 6.90
N ILE A 2 -54.10 -16.88 6.45
CA ILE A 2 -52.83 -17.56 6.70
C ILE A 2 -52.19 -16.84 7.89
N VAL A 3 -52.09 -17.53 9.01
CA VAL A 3 -51.41 -17.04 10.22
C VAL A 3 -49.91 -17.09 9.91
N SER A 4 -49.28 -15.92 9.84
CA SER A 4 -47.84 -15.77 9.74
C SER A 4 -47.23 -16.24 11.06
N ASN A 5 -46.63 -17.44 11.08
CA ASN A 5 -45.72 -17.84 12.14
C ASN A 5 -44.45 -16.99 12.01
N TYR A 6 -44.45 -15.87 12.72
CA TYR A 6 -43.26 -15.06 12.97
C TYR A 6 -42.40 -15.84 13.96
N ASP A 7 -41.19 -16.21 13.55
CA ASP A 7 -40.29 -17.06 14.33
C ASP A 7 -39.28 -16.18 15.10
N PRO A 8 -39.48 -15.92 16.42
CA PRO A 8 -38.70 -14.95 17.19
C PRO A 8 -37.22 -15.36 17.39
N ILE A 9 -36.86 -16.59 17.01
CA ILE A 9 -35.49 -17.11 17.04
C ILE A 9 -34.63 -16.44 15.95
N PHE A 10 -35.23 -16.06 14.81
CA PHE A 10 -34.52 -15.44 13.70
C PHE A 10 -34.04 -14.02 14.03
N ASP A 11 -34.87 -13.23 14.74
CA ASP A 11 -34.51 -11.88 15.18
C ASP A 11 -33.43 -11.88 16.27
N TYR A 12 -33.45 -12.87 17.17
CA TYR A 12 -32.42 -12.98 18.22
C TYR A 12 -31.05 -13.34 17.64
N MET A 13 -30.98 -14.28 16.70
CA MET A 13 -29.73 -14.63 16.02
C MET A 13 -29.23 -13.50 15.11
N HIS A 14 -30.13 -12.74 14.48
CA HIS A 14 -29.76 -11.59 13.67
C HIS A 14 -29.18 -10.46 14.53
N ASP A 15 -29.72 -10.20 15.71
CA ASP A 15 -29.27 -9.12 16.60
C ASP A 15 -27.93 -9.47 17.31
N GLU A 16 -27.69 -10.74 17.64
CA GLU A 16 -26.38 -11.21 18.13
C GLU A 16 -25.30 -11.16 17.04
N LEU A 17 -25.61 -11.60 15.81
CA LEU A 17 -24.69 -11.49 14.68
C LEU A 17 -24.39 -10.04 14.31
N HIS A 18 -25.37 -9.14 14.41
CA HIS A 18 -25.19 -7.72 14.16
C HIS A 18 -24.34 -7.04 15.25
N LYS A 19 -24.50 -7.43 16.53
CA LYS A 19 -23.64 -6.98 17.64
C LYS A 19 -22.22 -7.52 17.55
N ALA A 20 -22.04 -8.78 17.14
CA ALA A 20 -20.72 -9.35 16.88
C ALA A 20 -20.00 -8.67 15.71
N ALA A 21 -20.73 -8.33 14.63
CA ALA A 21 -20.21 -7.59 13.49
C ALA A 21 -19.83 -6.14 13.83
N LEU A 22 -20.57 -5.49 14.74
CA LEU A 22 -20.24 -4.15 15.26
C LEU A 22 -19.04 -4.16 16.22
N SER A 23 -18.87 -5.23 17.00
CA SER A 23 -17.71 -5.45 17.89
C SER A 23 -16.41 -5.70 17.10
N GLN A 24 -16.51 -6.34 15.93
CA GLN A 24 -15.40 -6.57 15.01
C GLN A 24 -15.21 -5.46 13.97
N ALA A 25 -15.91 -4.33 14.10
CA ALA A 25 -15.72 -3.21 13.19
C ALA A 25 -14.24 -2.76 13.20
N PRO A 26 -13.55 -2.73 12.04
CA PRO A 26 -12.17 -2.32 11.99
C PRO A 26 -12.07 -0.90 12.52
N PRO A 27 -10.98 -0.55 13.26
CA PRO A 27 -10.85 0.78 13.82
C PRO A 27 -10.96 1.79 12.68
N THR A 28 -11.89 2.74 12.84
CA THR A 28 -12.23 3.85 11.93
C THR A 28 -11.13 4.09 10.90
N GLY A 29 -11.44 3.99 9.60
CA GLY A 29 -10.48 3.75 8.50
C GLY A 29 -9.13 4.49 8.54
N ALA A 30 -9.02 5.65 9.20
CA ALA A 30 -7.75 6.32 9.48
C ALA A 30 -6.81 5.55 10.44
N LYS A 31 -7.33 4.93 11.52
CA LYS A 31 -6.54 4.15 12.48
C LYS A 31 -6.11 2.80 11.91
N ALA A 32 -7.00 2.11 11.17
CA ALA A 32 -6.65 0.89 10.44
C ALA A 32 -5.61 1.17 9.33
N ALA A 33 -5.79 2.24 8.56
CA ALA A 33 -4.81 2.66 7.56
C ALA A 33 -3.46 3.03 8.20
N LYS A 34 -3.46 3.74 9.33
CA LYS A 34 -2.24 4.07 10.08
C LYS A 34 -1.53 2.81 10.59
N LYS A 35 -2.25 1.84 11.16
CA LYS A 35 -1.67 0.56 11.61
C LYS A 35 -1.13 -0.27 10.44
N ASN A 36 -1.84 -0.38 9.33
CA ASN A 36 -1.36 -1.12 8.15
C ASN A 36 -0.13 -0.44 7.52
N ALA A 37 -0.11 0.89 7.47
CA ALA A 37 1.00 1.66 6.96
C ALA A 37 2.22 1.66 7.92
N GLN A 38 2.01 1.42 9.22
CA GLN A 38 3.06 1.19 10.22
C GLN A 38 3.62 -0.23 10.18
N LYS A 39 2.79 -1.25 9.95
CA LYS A 39 3.20 -2.66 10.07
C LYS A 39 4.04 -3.13 8.88
N HIS A 40 3.71 -2.73 7.65
CA HIS A 40 4.38 -3.22 6.43
C HIS A 40 4.46 -2.16 5.30
N GLY A 41 4.28 -0.87 5.60
CA GLY A 41 4.17 0.18 4.59
C GLY A 41 5.44 1.01 4.37
N VAL A 42 5.46 1.75 3.27
CA VAL A 42 6.40 2.86 2.96
C VAL A 42 6.54 3.84 4.14
N THR A 43 5.52 3.91 5.00
CA THR A 43 5.48 4.78 6.16
C THR A 43 5.94 4.15 7.49
N ALA A 44 6.34 2.87 7.50
CA ALA A 44 6.81 2.19 8.70
C ALA A 44 8.06 2.85 9.30
N ASP A 45 8.38 2.47 10.53
CA ASP A 45 9.54 2.98 11.24
C ASP A 45 10.82 2.73 10.43
N LEU A 46 11.73 3.70 10.51
CA LEU A 46 12.99 3.67 9.79
C LEU A 46 13.96 2.74 10.51
N GLU A 47 14.72 1.97 9.74
CA GLU A 47 15.77 1.12 10.29
C GLU A 47 16.86 1.99 10.94
N PRO A 48 17.14 1.84 12.25
CA PRO A 48 18.09 2.69 12.95
C PRO A 48 19.49 2.68 12.32
N LYS A 49 19.92 1.53 11.78
CA LYS A 49 21.21 1.37 11.12
C LYS A 49 21.31 2.23 9.85
N SER A 50 20.32 2.15 8.96
CA SER A 50 20.24 2.98 7.76
C SER A 50 20.25 4.48 8.10
N VAL A 51 19.57 4.91 9.17
CA VAL A 51 19.59 6.31 9.61
C VAL A 51 20.97 6.72 10.12
N CYS A 52 21.65 5.85 10.87
CA CYS A 52 23.01 6.09 11.37
C CYS A 52 24.02 6.25 10.23
N GLU A 53 23.97 5.38 9.22
CA GLU A 53 24.85 5.46 8.04
C GLU A 53 24.69 6.80 7.31
N TRP A 54 23.46 7.25 7.10
CA TRP A 54 23.21 8.55 6.49
C TRP A 54 23.64 9.72 7.36
N TYR A 55 23.40 9.64 8.66
CA TYR A 55 23.80 10.66 9.61
C TYR A 55 25.33 10.87 9.57
N ARG A 56 26.11 9.79 9.57
CA ARG A 56 27.59 9.82 9.42
C ARG A 56 28.03 10.51 8.12
N VAL A 57 27.36 10.18 7.01
CA VAL A 57 27.63 10.81 5.70
C VAL A 57 27.35 12.31 5.74
N ILE A 58 26.25 12.73 6.39
CA ILE A 58 25.84 14.14 6.46
C ILE A 58 26.78 14.96 7.35
N VAL A 59 27.19 14.41 8.51
CA VAL A 59 28.12 15.07 9.43
C VAL A 59 29.56 15.03 8.90
N GLY A 60 29.88 14.09 8.02
CA GLY A 60 31.22 13.92 7.47
C GLY A 60 32.17 13.15 8.39
N ASP A 61 31.65 12.48 9.42
CA ASP A 61 32.40 11.65 10.35
C ASP A 61 31.90 10.19 10.31
N PRO A 62 32.71 9.23 9.81
CA PRO A 62 32.32 7.83 9.70
C PRO A 62 32.16 7.12 11.06
N ASN A 63 32.72 7.67 12.14
CA ASN A 63 32.65 7.08 13.47
C ASN A 63 31.58 7.72 14.36
N ASP A 64 30.89 8.76 13.89
CA ASP A 64 29.86 9.43 14.68
C ASP A 64 28.70 8.48 14.99
N THR A 65 27.99 8.77 16.07
CA THR A 65 26.86 7.99 16.56
C THR A 65 25.61 8.84 16.58
N LEU A 66 24.44 8.18 16.50
CA LEU A 66 23.17 8.88 16.54
C LEU A 66 23.06 9.64 17.87
N PRO A 67 22.78 10.94 17.83
CA PRO A 67 22.78 11.76 19.02
C PRO A 67 21.53 11.44 19.87
N LEU A 68 21.71 11.37 21.19
CA LEU A 68 20.59 11.23 22.13
C LEU A 68 19.79 12.53 22.12
N MET A 69 18.45 12.46 22.00
CA MET A 69 17.59 13.65 21.85
C MET A 69 17.85 14.73 22.91
N GLU A 70 18.13 14.29 24.14
CA GLU A 70 18.32 15.14 25.31
C GLU A 70 19.65 15.92 25.27
N THR A 71 20.69 15.37 24.64
CA THR A 71 22.03 15.98 24.57
C THR A 71 22.39 16.51 23.18
N SER A 72 21.50 16.32 22.20
CA SER A 72 21.75 16.74 20.81
C SER A 72 21.80 18.26 20.69
N ASN A 73 22.90 18.80 20.16
CA ASN A 73 22.97 20.20 19.75
C ASN A 73 22.08 20.48 18.52
N TYR A 74 21.90 21.76 18.19
CA TYR A 74 21.03 22.16 17.07
C TYR A 74 21.45 21.52 15.73
N MET A 75 22.75 21.49 15.43
CA MET A 75 23.28 20.91 14.18
C MET A 75 23.04 19.40 14.11
N GLN A 76 23.28 18.68 15.20
CA GLN A 76 23.05 17.26 15.33
C GLN A 76 21.57 16.90 15.08
N ARG A 77 20.64 17.72 15.58
CA ARG A 77 19.20 17.55 15.32
C ARG A 77 18.87 17.74 13.84
N LEU A 78 19.43 18.77 13.18
CA LEU A 78 19.21 19.02 11.76
C LEU A 78 19.78 17.89 10.88
N ALA A 79 21.01 17.45 11.17
CA ALA A 79 21.64 16.33 10.48
C ALA A 79 20.83 15.04 10.64
N LEU A 80 20.33 14.76 11.86
CA LEU A 80 19.48 13.60 12.14
C LEU A 80 18.16 13.66 11.37
N ASP A 81 17.51 14.82 11.33
CA ASP A 81 16.26 14.99 10.57
C ASP A 81 16.49 14.83 9.06
N LEU A 82 17.59 15.37 8.53
CA LEU A 82 17.97 15.16 7.14
C LEU A 82 18.22 13.67 6.86
N ALA A 83 19.00 12.98 7.71
CA ALA A 83 19.27 11.55 7.58
C ALA A 83 17.99 10.71 7.55
N LYS A 84 17.04 10.97 8.46
CA LYS A 84 15.73 10.30 8.47
C LYS A 84 14.97 10.54 7.17
N THR A 85 15.00 11.76 6.64
CA THR A 85 14.29 12.07 5.39
C THR A 85 14.94 11.40 4.17
N GLU A 86 16.26 11.23 4.15
CA GLU A 86 16.97 10.51 3.09
C GLU A 86 16.65 9.02 3.09
N VAL A 87 16.70 8.36 4.26
CA VAL A 87 16.30 6.95 4.39
C VAL A 87 14.85 6.76 3.95
N ARG A 88 13.96 7.67 4.36
CA ARG A 88 12.55 7.65 3.96
C ARG A 88 12.40 7.73 2.44
N LEU A 89 13.11 8.66 1.79
CA LEU A 89 13.07 8.83 0.34
C LEU A 89 13.57 7.57 -0.37
N ARG A 90 14.73 7.03 0.02
CA ARG A 90 15.27 5.80 -0.58
C ARG A 90 14.33 4.61 -0.45
N ARG A 91 13.72 4.41 0.72
CA ARG A 91 12.73 3.35 0.92
C ARG A 91 11.53 3.48 -0.01
N VAL A 92 11.01 4.70 -0.17
CA VAL A 92 9.90 4.96 -1.10
C VAL A 92 10.30 4.62 -2.53
N LEU A 93 11.48 5.06 -2.96
CA LEU A 93 11.98 4.80 -4.31
C LEU A 93 12.21 3.32 -4.56
N GLN A 94 12.76 2.59 -3.58
CA GLN A 94 12.92 1.15 -3.65
C GLN A 94 11.57 0.43 -3.76
N THR A 95 10.59 0.83 -2.96
CA THR A 95 9.23 0.24 -3.03
C THR A 95 8.60 0.49 -4.40
N ILE A 96 8.82 1.67 -4.99
CA ILE A 96 8.35 1.98 -6.35
C ILE A 96 9.04 1.09 -7.38
N ALA A 97 10.37 0.95 -7.30
CA ALA A 97 11.11 0.07 -8.20
C ALA A 97 10.64 -1.39 -8.09
N GLU A 98 10.44 -1.91 -6.87
CA GLU A 98 9.87 -3.25 -6.65
C GLU A 98 8.47 -3.40 -7.24
N PHE A 99 7.64 -2.38 -7.15
CA PHE A 99 6.30 -2.38 -7.74
C PHE A 99 6.36 -2.34 -9.27
N ASP A 100 7.21 -1.49 -9.85
CA ASP A 100 7.36 -1.33 -11.30
C ASP A 100 7.98 -2.56 -11.97
N GLU A 101 8.84 -3.29 -11.25
CA GLU A 101 9.38 -4.59 -11.68
C GLU A 101 8.32 -5.71 -11.67
N GLY A 102 7.08 -5.42 -11.29
CA GLY A 102 5.99 -6.40 -11.31
C GLY A 102 6.07 -7.43 -10.18
N ARG A 103 6.85 -7.18 -9.12
CA ARG A 103 6.98 -8.10 -7.97
C ARG A 103 5.75 -8.14 -7.06
N ASP A 104 4.77 -7.26 -7.31
CA ASP A 104 3.52 -7.24 -6.55
C ASP A 104 2.59 -8.36 -7.03
N PRO A 105 1.99 -9.17 -6.12
CA PRO A 105 1.10 -10.27 -6.51
C PRO A 105 -0.06 -9.87 -7.43
N LEU A 106 -0.47 -8.60 -7.41
CA LEU A 106 -1.50 -8.08 -8.31
C LEU A 106 -1.13 -8.21 -9.79
N PHE A 107 0.16 -8.18 -10.15
CA PHE A 107 0.60 -8.33 -11.54
C PHE A 107 0.52 -9.79 -12.00
N GLU A 108 0.83 -10.74 -11.12
CA GLU A 108 0.66 -12.17 -11.39
C GLU A 108 -0.83 -12.52 -11.54
N GLU A 109 -1.68 -12.06 -10.62
CA GLU A 109 -3.13 -12.23 -10.70
C GLU A 109 -3.68 -11.65 -12.02
N ARG A 110 -3.24 -10.45 -12.39
CA ARG A 110 -3.62 -9.83 -13.67
C ARG A 110 -3.19 -10.66 -14.86
N ALA A 111 -1.97 -11.21 -14.85
CA ALA A 111 -1.46 -12.04 -15.94
C ALA A 111 -2.28 -13.34 -16.09
N ASN A 112 -2.63 -13.99 -14.98
CA ASN A 112 -3.49 -15.18 -14.96
C ASN A 112 -4.88 -14.87 -15.51
N LEU A 113 -5.50 -13.76 -15.07
CA LEU A 113 -6.80 -13.35 -15.59
C LEU A 113 -6.76 -12.99 -17.08
N LEU A 114 -5.66 -12.41 -17.58
CA LEU A 114 -5.49 -12.15 -19.01
C LEU A 114 -5.35 -13.46 -19.81
N HIS A 115 -4.66 -14.45 -19.25
CA HIS A 115 -4.57 -15.78 -19.83
C HIS A 115 -5.96 -16.42 -19.92
N ASP A 116 -6.71 -16.44 -18.82
CA ASP A 116 -8.08 -16.97 -18.78
C ASP A 116 -9.01 -16.24 -19.75
N TYR A 117 -8.88 -14.91 -19.83
CA TYR A 117 -9.63 -14.10 -20.78
C TYR A 117 -9.38 -14.53 -22.22
N ALA A 118 -8.12 -14.70 -22.61
CA ALA A 118 -7.74 -15.14 -23.95
C ALA A 118 -8.26 -16.56 -24.24
N LEU A 119 -8.13 -17.47 -23.26
CA LEU A 119 -8.62 -18.84 -23.35
C LEU A 119 -10.14 -18.89 -23.56
N TYR A 120 -10.92 -18.21 -22.72
CA TYR A 120 -12.38 -18.21 -22.82
C TYR A 120 -12.88 -17.51 -24.08
N LEU A 121 -12.15 -16.49 -24.57
CA LEU A 121 -12.47 -15.84 -25.83
C LEU A 121 -12.30 -16.80 -27.01
N ASP A 122 -11.20 -17.56 -27.06
CA ASP A 122 -10.96 -18.59 -28.08
C ASP A 122 -12.03 -19.70 -28.01
N LEU A 123 -12.23 -20.28 -26.83
CA LEU A 123 -13.19 -21.36 -26.62
C LEU A 123 -14.63 -20.93 -26.92
N GLY A 124 -15.05 -19.73 -26.50
CA GLY A 124 -16.38 -19.19 -26.80
C GLY A 124 -16.62 -18.90 -28.29
N SER A 125 -15.55 -18.81 -29.08
CA SER A 125 -15.59 -18.54 -30.52
C SER A 125 -15.50 -19.81 -31.38
N LYS A 126 -15.11 -20.95 -30.81
CA LYS A 126 -14.99 -22.23 -31.53
C LYS A 126 -16.35 -22.76 -31.98
N ARG A 127 -16.54 -22.83 -33.31
CA ARG A 127 -17.77 -23.37 -33.92
C ARG A 127 -18.00 -24.86 -33.68
N SER A 128 -16.96 -25.60 -33.30
CA SER A 128 -17.04 -27.03 -32.97
C SER A 128 -17.83 -27.31 -31.68
N PHE A 129 -18.00 -26.32 -30.80
CA PHE A 129 -18.82 -26.46 -29.61
C PHE A 129 -20.28 -26.13 -29.89
N ASP A 130 -21.19 -26.78 -29.17
CA ASP A 130 -22.61 -26.45 -29.24
C ASP A 130 -22.88 -25.05 -28.66
N LYS A 131 -24.10 -24.58 -28.88
CA LYS A 131 -24.50 -23.23 -28.48
C LYS A 131 -24.38 -23.01 -26.96
N TRP A 132 -24.80 -23.97 -26.15
CA TRP A 132 -24.83 -23.82 -24.70
C TRP A 132 -23.42 -23.77 -24.11
N THR A 133 -22.50 -24.60 -24.61
CA THR A 133 -21.08 -24.53 -24.21
C THR A 133 -20.45 -23.19 -24.59
N ARG A 134 -20.68 -22.68 -25.80
CA ARG A 134 -20.18 -21.36 -26.20
C ARG A 134 -20.76 -20.24 -25.35
N ASP A 135 -22.05 -20.29 -25.03
CA ASP A 135 -22.69 -19.29 -24.19
C ASP A 135 -22.18 -19.36 -22.73
N GLY A 136 -21.84 -20.56 -22.24
CA GLY A 136 -21.12 -20.76 -20.97
C GLY A 136 -19.76 -20.05 -20.95
N PHE A 137 -18.93 -20.24 -21.99
CA PHE A 137 -17.65 -19.52 -22.09
C PHE A 137 -17.83 -18.00 -22.19
N LYS A 138 -18.89 -17.50 -22.86
CA LYS A 138 -19.20 -16.06 -22.86
C LYS A 138 -19.57 -15.53 -21.48
N LEU A 139 -20.22 -16.34 -20.62
CA LEU A 139 -20.49 -15.95 -19.23
C LEU A 139 -19.20 -15.86 -18.41
N LEU A 140 -18.32 -16.86 -18.53
CA LEU A 140 -16.99 -16.83 -17.89
C LEU A 140 -16.16 -15.62 -18.37
N LEU A 141 -16.19 -15.32 -19.67
CA LEU A 141 -15.53 -14.15 -20.23
C LEU A 141 -16.02 -12.83 -19.60
N ARG A 142 -17.33 -12.74 -19.29
CA ARG A 142 -17.89 -11.57 -18.59
C ARG A 142 -17.39 -11.49 -17.15
N ALA A 143 -17.32 -12.61 -16.44
CA ALA A 143 -16.81 -12.68 -15.07
C ALA A 143 -15.33 -12.24 -15.01
N VAL A 144 -14.46 -12.87 -15.81
CA VAL A 144 -13.03 -12.53 -15.88
C VAL A 144 -12.82 -11.06 -16.26
N LYS A 145 -13.65 -10.51 -17.17
CA LYS A 145 -13.57 -9.08 -17.52
C LYS A 145 -13.90 -8.17 -16.34
N MET A 146 -14.77 -8.57 -15.42
CA MET A 146 -15.04 -7.81 -14.20
C MET A 146 -13.89 -7.92 -13.21
N ASP A 147 -13.30 -9.11 -13.06
CA ASP A 147 -12.16 -9.33 -12.17
C ASP A 147 -10.92 -8.56 -12.66
N LEU A 148 -10.63 -8.59 -13.96
CA LEU A 148 -9.58 -7.76 -14.58
C LEU A 148 -9.75 -6.28 -14.26
N ARG A 149 -10.98 -5.76 -14.37
CA ARG A 149 -11.26 -4.35 -14.01
C ARG A 149 -11.03 -4.08 -12.53
N MET A 150 -11.30 -5.04 -11.66
CA MET A 150 -11.07 -4.91 -10.22
C MET A 150 -9.58 -4.89 -9.91
N VAL A 151 -8.80 -5.81 -10.47
CA VAL A 151 -7.34 -5.86 -10.31
C VAL A 151 -6.69 -4.59 -10.90
N ASP A 152 -7.08 -4.16 -12.09
CA ASP A 152 -6.60 -2.92 -12.70
C ASP A 152 -6.87 -1.70 -11.81
N ARG A 153 -8.04 -1.62 -11.16
CA ARG A 153 -8.34 -0.56 -10.19
C ARG A 153 -7.44 -0.61 -8.96
N GLN A 154 -7.11 -1.81 -8.47
CA GLN A 154 -6.22 -1.98 -7.32
C GLN A 154 -4.79 -1.55 -7.66
N ILE A 155 -4.27 -1.97 -8.82
CA ILE A 155 -2.96 -1.54 -9.34
C ILE A 155 -2.93 -0.02 -9.45
N ASN A 156 -3.91 0.58 -10.14
CA ASN A 156 -3.98 2.04 -10.29
C ASN A 156 -4.05 2.78 -8.95
N LYS A 157 -4.81 2.25 -7.99
CA LYS A 157 -4.91 2.81 -6.64
C LYS A 157 -3.55 2.78 -5.94
N ARG A 158 -2.81 1.68 -6.09
CA ARG A 158 -1.47 1.50 -5.51
C ARG A 158 -0.44 2.42 -6.16
N THR A 159 -0.44 2.53 -7.49
CA THR A 159 0.40 3.49 -8.23
C THR A 159 0.21 4.92 -7.72
N ARG A 160 -1.05 5.39 -7.64
CA ARG A 160 -1.37 6.74 -7.14
C ARG A 160 -0.90 6.97 -5.69
N LEU A 161 -1.00 5.93 -4.86
CA LEU A 161 -0.56 6.00 -3.47
C LEU A 161 0.97 6.14 -3.38
N LEU A 162 1.71 5.34 -4.16
CA LEU A 162 3.16 5.40 -4.21
C LEU A 162 3.66 6.75 -4.77
N ASP A 163 3.02 7.28 -5.81
CA ASP A 163 3.31 8.61 -6.34
C ASP A 163 3.11 9.73 -5.32
N ARG A 164 2.06 9.62 -4.49
CA ARG A 164 1.84 10.56 -3.39
C ARG A 164 2.97 10.46 -2.37
N TYR A 165 3.34 9.26 -1.95
CA TYR A 165 4.43 9.07 -0.99
C TYR A 165 5.78 9.54 -1.53
N LYS A 166 6.04 9.37 -2.83
CA LYS A 166 7.22 9.94 -3.50
C LYS A 166 7.24 11.46 -3.37
N ARG A 167 6.14 12.12 -3.72
CA ARG A 167 6.02 13.59 -3.62
C ARG A 167 6.20 14.09 -2.18
N GLU A 168 5.58 13.43 -1.22
CA GLU A 168 5.71 13.78 0.21
C GLU A 168 7.15 13.59 0.70
N ALA A 169 7.80 12.46 0.37
CA ALA A 169 9.17 12.17 0.78
C ALA A 169 10.15 13.17 0.16
N VAL A 170 10.04 13.44 -1.14
CA VAL A 170 10.85 14.46 -1.84
C VAL A 170 10.62 15.84 -1.21
N SER A 171 9.38 16.22 -0.92
CA SER A 171 9.10 17.52 -0.30
C SER A 171 9.73 17.64 1.08
N LYS A 172 9.68 16.60 1.91
CA LYS A 172 10.28 16.58 3.25
C LYS A 172 11.80 16.60 3.18
N GLN A 173 12.39 15.81 2.30
CA GLN A 173 13.84 15.79 2.06
C GLN A 173 14.34 17.17 1.61
N ARG A 174 13.67 17.81 0.64
CA ARG A 174 14.05 19.16 0.18
C ARG A 174 13.95 20.20 1.28
N LYS A 175 12.94 20.11 2.15
CA LYS A 175 12.79 21.02 3.30
C LYS A 175 13.92 20.81 4.31
N ALA A 176 14.22 19.57 4.67
CA ALA A 176 15.30 19.25 5.59
C ALA A 176 16.67 19.68 5.02
N GLN A 177 16.91 19.40 3.73
CA GLN A 177 18.13 19.79 3.04
C GLN A 177 18.28 21.31 3.00
N LYS A 178 17.21 22.05 2.73
CA LYS A 178 17.24 23.52 2.76
C LYS A 178 17.62 24.04 4.14
N VAL A 179 16.99 23.54 5.21
CA VAL A 179 17.31 23.95 6.59
C VAL A 179 18.77 23.61 6.95
N TRP A 180 19.25 22.44 6.52
CA TRP A 180 20.64 22.03 6.68
C TRP A 180 21.64 22.89 5.90
N CYS A 181 21.28 23.41 4.73
CA CYS A 181 22.15 24.33 3.99
C CYS A 181 22.11 25.75 4.55
N ASP A 182 20.94 26.21 5.01
CA ASP A 182 20.75 27.59 5.48
C ASP A 182 21.48 27.88 6.81
N GLN A 183 21.80 26.86 7.60
CA GLN A 183 22.65 27.04 8.80
C GLN A 183 24.08 27.47 8.46
N PHE A 184 24.65 26.98 7.35
CA PHE A 184 26.01 27.33 6.91
C PHE A 184 26.08 28.70 6.19
N LYS A 185 24.94 29.35 5.93
CA LYS A 185 24.87 30.69 5.33
C LYS A 185 24.84 31.81 6.36
N ARG A 186 24.79 31.46 7.65
CA ARG A 186 24.74 32.42 8.77
C ARG A 186 26.11 32.73 9.36
N ASP A 187 27.16 32.15 8.78
CA ASP A 187 28.57 32.49 8.99
C ASP A 187 29.06 33.41 7.86
#